data_AF-A0A2A9NQB8-F1
#
_entry.id   AF-A0A2A9NQB8-F1
#
_cell.length_a   1.000
_cell.length_b   1.000
_cell.length_c   1.000
_cell.angle_alpha   90.00
_cell.angle_beta   90.00
_cell.angle_gamma   90.00
#
_symmetry.space_group_name_H-M   'P 1'
#
loop_
_entity.id
_entity.type
_entity.pdbx_description
1 polymer ?
#
loop_
_entity_poly.entity_id
_entity_poly.type
_entity_poly.pdbx_seq_one_letter_code
_entity_poly.pdbx_strand_id
1 'polypeptide(L)'
;MYLVGGYILTPDQVRQWCLAHEIEDPTPASATILVNRWLREHSIPTRLLAVTFRKESMYLIVTTRRSDPIATQISFKPFEENDRARQVKSQLDVGDVEFVTVHGY
;
A
#
# COMPACT_ATOMS: atom_id res chain seq x y z
N MET A 1 -19.16 -2.03 1.77
CA MET A 1 -17.93 -1.23 1.64
C MET A 1 -16.72 -2.13 1.46
N TYR A 2 -15.79 -1.77 0.59
CA TYR A 2 -14.54 -2.50 0.41
C TYR A 2 -13.43 -1.83 1.23
N LEU A 3 -12.81 -2.56 2.15
CA LEU A 3 -11.75 -2.06 3.02
C LEU A 3 -10.43 -2.71 2.63
N VAL A 4 -9.38 -1.90 2.55
CA VAL A 4 -8.01 -2.40 2.38
C VAL A 4 -7.12 -1.88 3.50
N GLY A 5 -6.31 -2.78 4.03
CA GLY A 5 -5.32 -2.52 5.07
C GLY A 5 -3.92 -2.67 4.51
N GLY A 6 -3.02 -1.83 4.96
CA GLY A 6 -1.69 -1.76 4.39
C GLY A 6 -0.82 -0.68 4.98
N TYR A 7 0.38 -0.57 4.44
CA TYR A 7 1.30 0.50 4.78
C TYR A 7 1.11 1.66 3.83
N ILE A 8 0.89 2.86 4.38
CA ILE A 8 0.81 4.08 3.61
C ILE A 8 2.22 4.59 3.31
N LEU A 9 2.44 5.04 2.08
CA LEU A 9 3.70 5.62 1.63
C LEU A 9 3.44 6.94 0.92
N THR A 10 4.31 7.91 1.19
CA THR A 10 4.36 9.15 0.43
C THR A 10 4.93 8.90 -0.97
N PRO A 11 4.69 9.80 -1.94
CA PRO A 11 5.33 9.73 -3.24
C PRO A 11 6.87 9.66 -3.14
N ASP A 12 7.47 10.42 -2.23
CA ASP A 12 8.92 10.40 -1.99
C ASP A 12 9.41 9.06 -1.44
N GLN A 13 8.67 8.43 -0.53
CA GLN A 13 9.01 7.09 -0.03
C GLN A 13 8.95 6.04 -1.14
N VAL A 14 7.93 6.08 -2.01
CA VAL A 14 7.84 5.18 -3.17
C VAL A 14 9.00 5.42 -4.14
N ARG A 15 9.35 6.68 -4.39
CA ARG A 15 10.48 7.04 -5.23
C ARG A 15 11.80 6.50 -4.66
N GLN A 16 12.06 6.74 -3.38
CA GLN A 16 13.26 6.24 -2.69
C GLN A 16 13.32 4.71 -2.72
N TRP A 17 12.18 4.04 -2.51
CA TRP A 17 12.07 2.59 -2.60
C TRP A 17 12.39 2.09 -4.02
N CYS A 18 11.84 2.72 -5.07
CA CYS A 18 12.17 2.36 -6.44
C CYS A 18 13.67 2.50 -6.72
N LEU A 19 14.29 3.61 -6.31
CA LEU A 19 15.72 3.83 -6.50
C LEU A 19 16.58 2.79 -5.74
N ALA A 20 16.18 2.41 -4.53
CA ALA A 20 16.88 1.40 -3.74
C ALA A 20 16.82 -0.01 -4.37
N HIS A 21 15.78 -0.30 -5.14
CA HIS A 21 15.58 -1.57 -5.84
C HIS A 21 15.99 -1.52 -7.33
N GLU A 22 16.77 -0.50 -7.73
CA GLU A 22 17.24 -0.30 -9.11
C GLU A 22 16.10 -0.24 -10.16
N ILE A 23 14.92 0.21 -9.73
CA ILE A 23 13.77 0.48 -10.59
C ILE A 23 13.91 1.91 -11.13
N GLU A 24 13.42 2.14 -12.35
CA GLU A 24 13.33 3.47 -12.96
C GLU A 24 12.65 4.48 -12.01
N ASP A 25 13.13 5.73 -12.00
CA ASP A 25 12.57 6.82 -11.21
C ASP A 25 11.08 7.04 -11.58
N PRO A 26 10.13 6.72 -10.69
CA PRO A 26 8.73 6.70 -11.04
C PRO A 26 8.15 8.11 -11.13
N THR A 27 7.37 8.38 -12.18
CA THR A 27 6.41 9.48 -12.20
C THR A 27 5.18 9.10 -11.36
N PRO A 28 4.36 10.06 -10.87
CA PRO A 28 3.14 9.73 -10.14
C PRO A 28 2.20 8.78 -10.91
N ALA A 29 2.17 8.89 -12.25
CA ALA A 29 1.37 8.06 -13.14
C ALA A 29 1.96 6.65 -13.35
N SER A 30 3.29 6.50 -13.34
CA SER A 30 3.98 5.22 -13.58
C SER A 30 4.30 4.43 -12.31
N ALA A 31 4.31 5.08 -11.14
CA ALA A 31 4.68 4.46 -9.86
C ALA A 31 3.94 3.15 -9.60
N THR A 32 2.60 3.13 -9.73
CA THR A 32 1.82 1.92 -9.50
C THR A 32 2.13 0.81 -10.48
N ILE A 33 2.44 1.14 -11.74
CA ILE A 33 2.75 0.14 -12.78
C ILE A 33 4.11 -0.48 -12.50
N LEU A 34 5.12 0.35 -12.28
CA LEU A 34 6.51 -0.08 -12.05
C LEU A 34 6.63 -0.93 -10.79
N VAL A 35 6.06 -0.45 -9.67
CA VAL A 35 6.10 -1.17 -8.40
C VAL A 35 5.34 -2.49 -8.49
N ASN A 36 4.11 -2.50 -9.04
CA ASN A 36 3.35 -3.74 -9.16
C ASN A 36 4.01 -4.76 -10.10
N ARG A 37 4.69 -4.30 -11.15
CA ARG A 37 5.49 -5.17 -12.01
C ARG A 37 6.62 -5.83 -11.22
N TRP A 38 7.40 -5.04 -10.48
CA TRP A 38 8.49 -5.55 -9.65
C TRP A 38 7.99 -6.54 -8.58
N LEU A 39 6.88 -6.23 -7.90
CA LEU A 39 6.24 -7.11 -6.91
C LEU A 39 5.89 -8.47 -7.53
N ARG A 40 5.36 -8.46 -8.75
CA ARG A 40 5.02 -9.68 -9.49
C ARG A 40 6.25 -10.48 -9.90
N GLU A 41 7.30 -9.81 -10.39
CA GLU A 41 8.57 -10.43 -10.78
C GLU A 41 9.25 -11.11 -9.57
N HIS A 42 9.11 -10.53 -8.37
CA HIS A 42 9.66 -11.05 -7.11
C HIS A 42 8.69 -11.97 -6.35
N SER A 43 7.56 -12.34 -6.94
CA SER A 43 6.55 -13.24 -6.33
C SER A 43 6.03 -12.77 -4.97
N ILE A 44 6.00 -11.46 -4.72
CA ILE A 44 5.48 -10.89 -3.47
C ILE A 44 3.96 -10.74 -3.60
N PRO A 45 3.15 -11.42 -2.76
CA PRO A 45 1.69 -11.52 -2.93
C PRO A 45 0.95 -10.28 -2.37
N THR A 46 1.36 -9.10 -2.83
CA THR A 46 0.82 -7.78 -2.46
C THR A 46 0.70 -6.89 -3.69
N ARG A 47 0.13 -5.70 -3.53
CA ARG A 47 0.04 -4.69 -4.59
C ARG A 47 0.15 -3.28 -4.02
N LEU A 48 0.66 -2.36 -4.83
CA LEU A 48 0.60 -0.92 -4.58
C LEU A 48 -0.68 -0.34 -5.21
N LEU A 49 -1.43 0.45 -4.45
CA LEU A 49 -2.56 1.24 -4.93
C LEU A 49 -2.28 2.73 -4.74
N ALA A 50 -2.70 3.54 -5.71
CA ALA A 50 -2.84 4.98 -5.50
C ALA A 50 -4.12 5.24 -4.68
N VAL A 51 -4.02 6.02 -3.62
CA VAL A 51 -5.13 6.30 -2.71
C VAL A 51 -5.12 7.76 -2.28
N THR A 52 -6.28 8.30 -1.94
CA THR A 52 -6.36 9.59 -1.25
C THR A 52 -6.41 9.33 0.25
N PHE A 53 -5.42 9.79 1.00
CA PHE A 53 -5.35 9.66 2.45
C PHE A 53 -5.16 11.04 3.08
N ARG A 54 -6.03 11.41 4.03
CA ARG A 54 -6.04 12.74 4.67
C ARG A 54 -6.02 13.92 3.68
N LYS A 55 -6.71 13.78 2.54
CA LYS A 55 -6.78 14.75 1.41
C LYS A 55 -5.51 14.87 0.57
N GLU A 56 -4.55 13.98 0.75
CA GLU A 56 -3.30 13.94 -0.02
C GLU A 56 -3.25 12.69 -0.89
N SER A 57 -2.56 12.79 -2.04
CA SER A 57 -2.31 11.67 -2.92
C SER A 57 -1.16 10.83 -2.37
N MET A 58 -1.47 9.61 -1.96
CA MET A 58 -0.56 8.68 -1.33
C MET A 58 -0.58 7.34 -2.05
N TYR A 59 0.30 6.44 -1.63
CA TYR A 59 0.31 5.06 -2.07
C TYR A 59 0.09 4.11 -0.91
N LEU A 60 -0.54 2.97 -1.17
CA LEU A 60 -0.81 1.94 -0.16
C LEU A 60 -0.32 0.58 -0.64
N ILE A 61 0.57 -0.04 0.13
CA ILE A 61 0.94 -1.44 -0.05
C ILE A 61 -0.11 -2.30 0.64
N VAL A 62 -0.95 -2.97 -0.14
CA VAL A 62 -2.12 -3.70 0.34
C VAL A 62 -1.74 -5.06 0.90
N THR A 63 -1.74 -5.19 2.23
CA THR A 63 -1.47 -6.46 2.91
C THR A 63 -2.74 -7.23 3.24
N THR A 64 -3.85 -6.52 3.47
CA THR A 64 -5.12 -7.06 3.94
C THR A 64 -6.29 -6.46 3.16
N ARG A 65 -7.35 -7.23 2.91
CA ARG A 65 -8.58 -6.77 2.24
C ARG A 65 -9.81 -7.46 2.83
N ARG A 66 -10.91 -6.73 3.01
CA ARG A 66 -12.20 -7.27 3.48
C ARG A 66 -13.36 -6.51 2.84
N SER A 67 -14.39 -7.24 2.43
CA SER A 67 -15.70 -6.65 2.14
C SER A 67 -16.52 -6.62 3.42
N ASP A 68 -17.00 -5.44 3.81
CA ASP A 68 -17.84 -5.24 4.99
C ASP A 68 -19.15 -4.57 4.55
N PRO A 69 -20.28 -5.30 4.53
CA PRO A 69 -21.55 -4.79 4.03
C PRO A 69 -22.21 -3.76 4.96
N ILE A 70 -21.81 -3.69 6.23
CA ILE A 70 -22.42 -2.80 7.24
C ILE A 70 -21.55 -1.56 7.48
N ALA A 71 -20.26 -1.62 7.16
CA ALA A 71 -19.36 -0.48 7.24
C ALA A 71 -19.80 0.73 6.39
N THR A 72 -19.66 1.93 6.96
CA THR A 72 -19.86 3.22 6.29
C THR A 72 -18.53 3.99 6.24
N GLN A 73 -18.47 5.06 5.44
CA GLN A 73 -17.26 5.89 5.29
C GLN A 73 -16.72 6.44 6.62
N ILE A 74 -17.59 6.66 7.61
CA ILE A 74 -17.24 7.23 8.92
C ILE A 74 -17.28 6.20 10.06
N SER A 75 -17.72 4.97 9.79
CA SER A 75 -17.86 3.93 10.81
C SER A 75 -17.49 2.57 10.23
N PHE A 76 -16.29 2.12 10.58
CA PHE A 76 -15.78 0.79 10.31
C PHE A 76 -14.76 0.42 11.40
N LYS A 77 -14.55 -0.89 11.62
CA LYS A 77 -13.45 -1.35 12.47
C LYS A 77 -12.15 -1.33 11.66
N PRO A 78 -11.13 -0.52 12.03
CA PRO A 78 -9.84 -0.53 11.36
C PRO A 78 -9.16 -1.90 11.47
N PHE A 79 -8.36 -2.24 10.47
CA PHE A 79 -7.43 -3.37 10.56
C PHE A 79 -6.31 -3.06 11.54
N GLU A 80 -5.83 -4.11 12.19
CA GLU A 80 -4.61 -4.10 13.00
C GLU A 80 -3.49 -4.78 12.23
N GLU A 81 -2.26 -4.35 12.47
CA GLU A 81 -1.08 -4.97 11.85
C GLU A 81 -0.92 -6.42 12.35
N ASN A 82 -1.08 -7.38 11.44
CA ASN A 82 -0.93 -8.81 11.72
C ASN A 82 0.40 -9.36 11.19
N ASP A 83 0.70 -10.62 11.49
CA ASP A 83 1.97 -11.25 11.10
C ASP A 83 2.19 -11.29 9.59
N ARG A 84 1.11 -11.43 8.80
CA ARG A 84 1.17 -11.34 7.34
C ARG A 84 1.61 -9.95 6.89
N ALA A 85 1.07 -8.88 7.48
CA ALA A 85 1.46 -7.52 7.16
C ALA A 85 2.95 -7.29 7.48
N ARG A 86 3.41 -7.75 8.64
CA ARG A 86 4.82 -7.67 9.04
C ARG A 86 5.74 -8.44 8.10
N GLN A 87 5.33 -9.63 7.66
CA GLN A 87 6.07 -10.41 6.66
C GLN A 87 6.19 -9.67 5.33
N VAL A 88 5.13 -9.02 4.87
CA VAL A 88 5.19 -8.20 3.66
C VAL A 88 6.10 -6.99 3.87
N LYS A 89 6.02 -6.33 5.04
CA LYS A 89 6.92 -5.20 5.38
C LYS A 89 8.39 -5.60 5.31
N SER A 90 8.74 -6.77 5.87
CA SER A 90 10.13 -7.25 5.86
C SER A 90 10.61 -7.68 4.47
N GLN A 91 9.74 -8.22 3.62
CA GLN A 91 10.08 -8.56 2.24
C GLN A 91 10.32 -7.33 1.36
N LEU A 92 9.68 -6.22 1.69
CA LEU A 92 9.74 -4.99 0.89
C LEU A 92 10.77 -3.99 1.41
N ASP A 93 11.23 -4.13 2.65
CA ASP A 93 12.19 -3.22 3.29
C ASP A 93 11.79 -1.74 3.21
N VAL A 94 10.50 -1.46 3.36
CA VAL A 94 9.92 -0.11 3.18
C VAL A 94 10.14 0.84 4.37
N GLY A 95 10.95 0.44 5.35
CA GLY A 95 11.31 1.28 6.50
C GLY A 95 10.16 1.59 7.46
N ASP A 96 10.17 2.81 8.03
CA ASP A 96 9.15 3.28 8.96
C ASP A 96 7.92 3.83 8.21
N VAL A 97 6.79 3.14 8.34
CA VAL A 97 5.55 3.38 7.59
C VAL A 97 4.34 3.12 8.48
N GLU A 98 3.32 3.97 8.37
CA GLU A 98 2.08 3.87 9.13
C GLU A 98 1.19 2.76 8.56
N PHE A 99 0.72 1.83 9.40
CA PHE A 99 -0.28 0.84 9.01
C PHE A 99 -1.68 1.44 9.12
N VAL A 100 -2.38 1.52 7.99
CA VAL A 100 -3.68 2.18 7.89
C VAL A 100 -4.74 1.27 7.29
N THR A 101 -6.00 1.63 7.49
CA THR A 101 -7.13 1.08 6.76
C THR A 101 -7.76 2.18 5.94
N VAL A 102 -7.90 1.96 4.64
CA VAL A 102 -8.59 2.87 3.72
C VAL A 102 -9.76 2.14 3.07
N HIS A 103 -10.72 2.92 2.59
CA HIS A 103 -11.85 2.40 1.85
C HIS A 103 -11.58 2.48 0.35
N GLY A 104 -11.81 1.37 -0.35
CA GLY A 104 -11.89 1.36 -1.80
C GLY A 104 -13.26 1.89 -2.23
N TYR A 105 -13.26 2.73 -3.26
CA TYR A 105 -14.45 3.08 -4.02
C TYR A 105 -14.79 1.97 -5.01
#